data_AF-A0A1S4BWG1-F1
#
_entry.id   AF-A0A1S4BWG1-F1
#
_cell.length_a   1.000
_cell.length_b   1.000
_cell.length_c   1.000
_cell.angle_alpha   90.00
_cell.angle_beta   90.00
_cell.angle_gamma   90.00
#
_symmetry.space_group_name_H-M   'P 1'
#
loop_
_entity.id
_entity.type
_entity.pdbx_description
1 polymer ?
#
loop_
_entity_poly.entity_id
_entity_poly.type
_entity_poly.pdbx_seq_one_letter_code
_entity_poly.pdbx_strand_id
1 'polypeptide(L)'
;MSTIKTLVVVAVKKHWSMFQLDLVCKLQKSLYGLRQASRQWYANLSQAMSSRGYQHSLNDYSLFTKVSGDSIVVLAVYVDDIILTETDSAEILALKSFLHQQFRIQDLGSLSYFLGIEVFYSVSGVLLHQKKFLHDLLIEFHYSDVTPVVCPLPQSVKLTAKEGVPLPTPEVNSSLVGKLNFITHTRPDISFDVQHLSQFMQSPCVPHLEAALHFLKYLKGTAEFGIFLNNTPDFSVAAFCDSDWAACPDTRRSI
;
A
#
# COMPACT_ATOMS: atom_id res chain seq x y z
N MET A 1 0.83 16.02 32.73
CA MET A 1 1.97 15.56 33.55
C MET A 1 2.25 16.40 34.80
N SER A 2 1.86 17.68 34.86
CA SER A 2 2.05 18.56 36.03
C SER A 2 1.25 18.15 37.26
N THR A 3 -0.02 17.76 37.08
CA THR A 3 -0.95 17.37 38.15
C THR A 3 -0.48 16.15 38.96
N ILE A 4 0.07 15.14 38.29
CA ILE A 4 0.61 13.94 38.95
C ILE A 4 1.81 14.31 39.83
N LYS A 5 2.71 15.17 39.33
CA LYS A 5 3.87 15.64 40.11
C LYS A 5 3.44 16.44 41.34
N THR A 6 2.43 17.32 41.23
CA THR A 6 1.91 18.07 42.38
C THR A 6 1.28 17.15 43.42
N LEU A 7 0.49 16.16 42.99
CA LEU A 7 -0.11 15.17 43.89
C LEU A 7 0.96 14.38 44.66
N VAL A 8 2.00 13.92 43.96
CA VAL A 8 3.12 13.19 44.58
C VAL A 8 3.88 14.08 45.56
N VAL A 9 4.15 15.34 45.21
CA VAL A 9 4.81 16.30 46.11
C VAL A 9 4.01 16.54 47.38
N VAL A 10 2.68 16.71 47.26
CA VAL A 10 1.79 16.87 48.43
C VAL A 10 1.79 15.61 49.30
N ALA A 11 1.67 14.43 48.69
CA ALA A 11 1.69 13.16 49.42
C ALA A 11 3.01 12.93 50.16
N VAL A 12 4.15 13.24 49.53
CA VAL A 12 5.48 13.17 50.17
C VAL A 12 5.60 14.16 51.33
N LYS A 13 5.17 15.42 51.13
CA LYS A 13 5.23 16.45 52.18
C LYS A 13 4.30 16.21 53.36
N LYS A 14 3.23 15.44 53.16
CA LYS A 14 2.26 15.07 54.19
C LYS A 14 2.46 13.67 54.76
N HIS A 15 3.53 12.97 54.34
CA HIS A 15 3.81 11.58 54.72
C HIS A 15 2.65 10.61 54.45
N TRP A 16 1.94 10.81 53.33
CA TRP A 16 0.86 9.93 52.93
C TRP A 16 1.39 8.70 52.21
N SER A 17 0.85 7.53 52.59
CA SER A 17 1.09 6.27 51.88
C SER A 17 0.49 6.36 50.47
N MET A 18 1.32 6.21 49.45
CA MET A 18 0.88 6.16 48.06
C MET A 18 0.81 4.70 47.61
N PHE A 19 -0.34 4.29 47.07
CA PHE A 19 -0.55 2.95 46.54
C PHE A 19 -0.85 3.05 45.05
N GLN A 20 -0.16 2.24 44.25
CA GLN A 20 -0.49 2.05 42.85
C GLN A 20 -1.45 0.85 42.76
N LEU A 21 -2.66 1.10 42.27
CA LEU A 21 -3.61 0.03 41.99
C LEU A 21 -3.39 -0.43 40.54
N ASP A 22 -2.79 -1.60 40.37
CA ASP A 22 -2.67 -2.22 39.05
C ASP A 22 -3.97 -2.96 38.71
N LEU A 23 -4.75 -2.39 37.80
CA LEU A 23 -5.98 -3.01 37.29
C LEU A 23 -5.63 -3.77 36.00
N VAL A 24 -5.65 -5.12 36.07
CA VAL A 24 -5.46 -5.98 34.90
C VAL A 24 -6.83 -6.36 34.34
N CYS A 25 -7.14 -5.87 33.14
CA CYS A 25 -8.41 -6.15 32.46
C CYS A 25 -8.29 -7.38 31.53
N LYS A 26 -9.24 -8.32 31.62
CA LYS A 26 -9.37 -9.42 30.65
C LYS A 26 -10.17 -8.94 29.43
N LEU A 27 -9.54 -9.00 28.26
CA LEU A 27 -10.18 -8.66 27.00
C LEU A 27 -11.18 -9.75 26.57
N GLN A 28 -12.47 -9.41 26.42
CA GLN A 28 -13.51 -10.36 26.00
C GLN A 28 -13.76 -10.39 24.47
N LYS A 29 -13.33 -9.36 23.75
CA LYS A 29 -13.42 -9.24 22.29
C LYS A 29 -12.11 -8.70 21.74
N SER A 30 -11.74 -9.07 20.51
CA SER A 30 -10.54 -8.54 19.88
C SER A 30 -10.54 -7.01 19.84
N LEU A 31 -9.43 -6.40 20.26
CA LEU A 31 -9.24 -4.95 20.26
C LEU A 31 -8.47 -4.52 19.01
N TYR A 32 -8.92 -3.46 18.36
CA TYR A 32 -8.20 -2.86 17.23
C TYR A 32 -6.74 -2.55 17.59
N GLY A 33 -5.83 -2.74 16.63
CA GLY A 33 -4.39 -2.58 16.81
C GLY A 33 -3.65 -3.80 17.36
N LEU A 34 -4.35 -4.82 17.85
CA LEU A 34 -3.74 -6.12 18.18
C LEU A 34 -3.62 -6.99 16.94
N ARG A 35 -2.48 -7.69 16.79
CA ARG A 35 -2.28 -8.68 15.71
C ARG A 35 -3.35 -9.78 15.69
N GLN A 36 -3.90 -10.14 16.86
CA GLN A 36 -4.97 -11.14 16.92
C GLN A 36 -6.31 -10.62 16.38
N ALA A 37 -6.52 -9.30 16.34
CA ALA A 37 -7.81 -8.73 16.00
C ALA A 37 -8.13 -8.86 14.51
N SER A 38 -7.20 -8.55 13.63
CA SER A 38 -7.37 -8.74 12.18
C SER A 38 -7.60 -10.22 11.84
N ARG A 39 -6.88 -11.14 12.51
CA ARG A 39 -7.08 -12.58 12.34
C ARG A 39 -8.48 -13.02 12.77
N GLN A 40 -8.96 -12.56 13.93
CA GLN A 40 -10.28 -12.94 14.43
C GLN A 40 -11.40 -12.35 13.56
N TRP A 41 -11.22 -11.11 13.09
CA TRP A 41 -12.09 -10.48 12.11
C TRP A 41 -12.21 -11.34 10.85
N TYR A 42 -11.08 -11.65 10.22
CA TYR A 42 -11.05 -12.47 9.01
C TYR A 42 -11.66 -13.86 9.23
N ALA A 43 -11.38 -14.51 10.37
CA ALA A 43 -11.95 -15.82 10.70
C ALA A 43 -13.49 -15.76 10.83
N ASN A 44 -14.02 -14.73 11.49
CA ASN A 44 -15.46 -14.52 11.61
C ASN A 44 -16.12 -14.24 10.24
N LEU A 45 -15.48 -13.39 9.42
CA LEU A 45 -15.95 -13.08 8.06
C LEU A 45 -15.95 -14.33 7.18
N SER A 46 -14.85 -15.08 7.18
CA SER A 46 -14.69 -16.34 6.45
C SER A 46 -15.78 -17.36 6.82
N GLN A 47 -16.06 -17.53 8.11
CA GLN A 47 -17.13 -18.43 8.56
C GLN A 47 -18.51 -17.97 8.08
N ALA A 48 -18.78 -16.66 8.11
CA ALA A 48 -20.04 -16.08 7.65
C ALA A 48 -20.22 -16.17 6.12
N MET A 49 -19.13 -16.05 5.35
CA MET A 49 -19.14 -16.25 3.90
C MET A 49 -19.36 -17.73 3.55
N SER A 50 -18.65 -18.62 4.24
CA SER A 50 -18.77 -20.07 4.04
C SER A 50 -20.19 -20.58 4.31
N SER A 51 -20.86 -20.05 5.35
CA SER A 51 -22.25 -20.43 5.65
C SER A 51 -23.26 -19.99 4.58
N ARG A 52 -22.90 -19.01 3.74
CA ARG A 52 -23.69 -18.56 2.58
C ARG A 52 -23.30 -19.25 1.27
N GLY A 53 -22.39 -20.21 1.32
CA GLY A 53 -21.93 -20.97 0.14
C GLY A 53 -20.83 -20.29 -0.67
N TYR A 54 -20.18 -19.25 -0.14
CA TYR A 54 -18.95 -18.71 -0.74
C TYR A 54 -17.77 -19.62 -0.40
N GLN A 55 -16.87 -19.79 -1.37
CA GLN A 55 -15.65 -20.58 -1.22
C GLN A 55 -14.42 -19.70 -1.42
N HIS A 56 -13.39 -19.93 -0.62
CA HIS A 56 -12.10 -19.28 -0.80
C HIS A 56 -11.38 -19.79 -2.04
N SER A 57 -10.67 -18.91 -2.73
CA SER A 57 -9.71 -19.32 -3.74
C SER A 57 -8.51 -20.00 -3.08
N LEU A 58 -8.02 -21.08 -3.70
CA LEU A 58 -6.79 -21.76 -3.27
C LEU A 58 -5.54 -20.95 -3.59
N ASN A 59 -5.61 -20.04 -4.57
CA ASN A 59 -4.51 -19.17 -4.94
C ASN A 59 -4.44 -17.94 -4.02
N ASP A 60 -5.58 -17.48 -3.53
CA ASP A 60 -5.67 -16.35 -2.61
C ASP A 60 -6.84 -16.53 -1.64
N TYR A 61 -6.54 -16.80 -0.38
CA TYR A 61 -7.54 -16.98 0.67
C TYR A 61 -8.34 -15.70 0.96
N SER A 62 -7.83 -14.53 0.60
CA SER A 62 -8.55 -13.27 0.74
C SER A 62 -9.67 -13.09 -0.29
N LEU A 63 -9.68 -13.94 -1.33
CA LEU A 63 -10.67 -13.95 -2.39
C LEU A 63 -11.70 -15.06 -2.17
N PHE A 64 -12.97 -14.67 -2.19
CA PHE A 64 -14.13 -15.54 -2.09
C PHE A 64 -14.90 -15.52 -3.39
N THR A 65 -15.41 -16.68 -3.79
CA THR A 65 -16.23 -16.82 -4.99
C THR A 65 -17.47 -17.63 -4.67
N LYS A 66 -18.58 -17.26 -5.29
CA LYS A 66 -19.81 -18.05 -5.33
C LYS A 66 -20.22 -18.19 -6.77
N VAL A 67 -20.28 -19.43 -7.26
CA VAL A 67 -20.68 -19.76 -8.62
C VAL A 67 -22.05 -20.41 -8.58
N SER A 68 -22.99 -19.90 -9.38
CA SER A 68 -24.35 -20.42 -9.50
C SER A 68 -24.74 -20.46 -10.97
N GLY A 69 -24.59 -21.62 -11.60
CA GLY A 69 -24.74 -21.75 -13.07
C GLY A 69 -23.68 -20.91 -13.78
N ASP A 70 -24.12 -20.02 -14.68
CA ASP A 70 -23.26 -19.08 -15.40
C ASP A 70 -22.97 -17.79 -14.63
N SER A 71 -23.55 -17.63 -13.44
CA SER A 71 -23.33 -16.45 -12.61
C SER A 71 -22.21 -16.64 -11.60
N ILE A 72 -21.39 -15.61 -11.44
CA ILE A 72 -20.30 -15.53 -10.47
C ILE A 72 -20.40 -14.25 -9.65
N VAL A 73 -20.20 -14.38 -8.34
CA VAL A 73 -19.96 -13.25 -7.43
C VAL A 73 -18.60 -13.44 -6.80
N VAL A 74 -17.77 -12.41 -6.89
CA VAL A 74 -16.41 -12.39 -6.35
C VAL A 74 -16.34 -11.32 -5.27
N LEU A 75 -15.78 -11.70 -4.13
CA LEU A 75 -15.55 -10.85 -2.98
C LEU A 75 -14.07 -10.91 -2.62
N ALA A 76 -13.37 -9.79 -2.65
CA ALA A 76 -11.96 -9.69 -2.26
C ALA A 76 -11.85 -8.88 -0.97
N VAL A 77 -11.17 -9.41 0.03
CA VAL A 77 -11.04 -8.80 1.37
C VAL A 77 -9.61 -8.34 1.61
N TYR A 78 -9.42 -7.07 1.89
CA TYR A 78 -8.15 -6.56 2.40
C TYR A 78 -8.35 -5.96 3.80
N VAL A 79 -8.02 -6.74 4.82
CA VAL A 79 -8.23 -6.37 6.23
C VAL A 79 -9.70 -5.97 6.46
N ASP A 80 -9.99 -4.67 6.56
CA ASP A 80 -11.34 -4.15 6.81
C ASP A 80 -12.04 -3.67 5.53
N ASP A 81 -11.30 -3.53 4.41
CA ASP A 81 -11.82 -3.10 3.12
C ASP A 81 -12.26 -4.31 2.29
N ILE A 82 -13.39 -4.19 1.59
CA ILE A 82 -13.95 -5.28 0.77
C ILE A 82 -14.32 -4.74 -0.62
N ILE A 83 -13.83 -5.42 -1.66
CA ILE A 83 -14.26 -5.22 -3.04
C ILE A 83 -15.24 -6.33 -3.41
N LEU A 84 -16.32 -5.95 -4.08
CA LEU A 84 -17.31 -6.86 -4.62
C LEU A 84 -17.42 -6.66 -6.13
N THR A 85 -17.54 -7.75 -6.88
CA THR A 85 -17.87 -7.73 -8.31
C THR A 85 -18.78 -8.90 -8.64
N GLU A 86 -19.63 -8.75 -9.66
CA GLU A 86 -20.71 -9.68 -9.94
C GLU A 86 -21.00 -9.87 -11.44
N THR A 87 -21.71 -10.95 -11.72
CA THR A 87 -22.56 -11.07 -12.91
C THR A 87 -24.06 -11.19 -12.54
N ASP A 88 -24.38 -11.27 -11.24
CA ASP A 88 -25.75 -11.36 -10.71
C ASP A 88 -26.01 -10.25 -9.68
N SER A 89 -26.84 -9.29 -10.07
CA SER A 89 -27.17 -8.11 -9.26
C SER A 89 -28.10 -8.41 -8.07
N ALA A 90 -28.86 -9.49 -8.12
CA ALA A 90 -29.72 -9.88 -7.00
C ALA A 90 -28.90 -10.45 -5.85
N GLU A 91 -27.92 -11.31 -6.16
CA GLU A 91 -27.03 -11.89 -5.15
C GLU A 91 -26.15 -10.81 -4.51
N ILE A 92 -25.63 -9.83 -5.24
CA ILE A 92 -24.82 -8.77 -4.60
C ILE A 92 -25.66 -7.92 -3.65
N LEU A 93 -26.90 -7.58 -4.00
CA LEU A 93 -27.76 -6.77 -3.13
C LEU A 93 -28.08 -7.54 -1.84
N ALA A 94 -28.30 -8.85 -1.95
CA ALA A 94 -28.47 -9.72 -0.79
C ALA A 94 -27.17 -9.82 0.05
N LEU A 95 -26.01 -9.89 -0.60
CA LEU A 95 -24.70 -9.93 0.06
C LEU A 95 -24.39 -8.62 0.80
N LYS A 96 -24.59 -7.47 0.15
CA LYS A 96 -24.43 -6.13 0.75
C LYS A 96 -25.32 -5.97 1.98
N SER A 97 -26.59 -6.33 1.85
CA SER A 97 -27.54 -6.29 2.97
C SER A 97 -27.10 -7.19 4.13
N PHE A 98 -26.60 -8.39 3.82
CA PHE A 98 -26.07 -9.32 4.82
C PHE A 98 -24.83 -8.78 5.53
N LEU A 99 -23.84 -8.26 4.78
CA LEU A 99 -22.62 -7.68 5.32
C LEU A 99 -22.94 -6.48 6.22
N HIS A 100 -23.90 -5.65 5.82
CA HIS A 100 -24.38 -4.54 6.64
C HIS A 100 -25.04 -5.03 7.92
N GLN A 101 -25.92 -6.03 7.86
CA GLN A 101 -26.64 -6.53 9.02
C GLN A 101 -25.72 -7.22 10.04
N GLN A 102 -24.78 -8.05 9.56
CA GLN A 102 -23.89 -8.84 10.43
C GLN A 102 -22.70 -8.03 10.94
N PHE A 103 -22.08 -7.24 10.07
CA PHE A 103 -20.80 -6.61 10.34
C PHE A 103 -20.85 -5.08 10.33
N ARG A 104 -22.01 -4.48 10.02
CA ARG A 104 -22.20 -3.03 9.90
C ARG A 104 -21.31 -2.38 8.84
N ILE A 105 -20.90 -3.16 7.84
CA ILE A 105 -20.15 -2.65 6.69
C ILE A 105 -21.07 -1.73 5.89
N GLN A 106 -20.56 -0.56 5.53
CA GLN A 106 -21.29 0.41 4.71
C GLN A 106 -20.95 0.20 3.24
N ASP A 107 -21.97 0.31 2.39
CA ASP A 107 -21.75 0.38 0.94
C ASP A 107 -21.29 1.80 0.60
N LEU A 108 -20.07 1.92 0.09
CA LEU A 108 -19.48 3.20 -0.34
C LEU A 108 -19.83 3.54 -1.79
N GLY A 109 -20.62 2.70 -2.47
CA GLY A 109 -20.97 2.86 -3.87
C GLY A 109 -19.87 2.38 -4.81
N SER A 110 -19.72 3.06 -5.94
CA SER A 110 -18.71 2.70 -6.94
C SER A 110 -17.30 2.84 -6.40
N LEU A 111 -16.45 1.84 -6.66
CA LEU A 111 -15.06 1.80 -6.24
C LEU A 111 -14.30 2.98 -6.86
N SER A 112 -14.02 4.00 -6.06
CA SER A 112 -13.28 5.21 -6.49
C SER A 112 -11.89 5.29 -5.86
N TYR A 113 -11.71 4.65 -4.70
CA TYR A 113 -10.45 4.62 -3.97
C TYR A 113 -10.31 3.29 -3.22
N PHE A 114 -9.17 2.64 -3.34
CA PHE A 114 -8.86 1.39 -2.64
C PHE A 114 -7.37 1.31 -2.33
N LEU A 115 -7.01 1.14 -1.06
CA LEU A 115 -5.62 0.97 -0.61
C LEU A 115 -4.62 2.02 -1.08
N GLY A 116 -5.03 3.27 -1.33
CA GLY A 116 -4.11 4.28 -1.89
C GLY A 116 -4.10 4.36 -3.41
N ILE A 117 -4.91 3.55 -4.09
CA ILE A 117 -5.13 3.57 -5.54
C ILE A 117 -6.47 4.24 -5.82
N GLU A 118 -6.44 5.24 -6.68
CA GLU A 118 -7.60 5.94 -7.21
C GLU A 118 -8.04 5.27 -8.51
N VAL A 119 -9.36 5.18 -8.70
CA VAL A 119 -9.99 4.48 -9.83
C VAL A 119 -10.85 5.45 -10.62
N PHE A 120 -10.50 5.66 -11.89
CA PHE A 120 -11.28 6.46 -12.83
C PHE A 120 -11.89 5.58 -13.90
N TYR A 121 -13.21 5.73 -14.08
CA TYR A 121 -13.97 5.01 -15.10
C TYR A 121 -14.06 5.84 -16.38
N SER A 122 -13.82 5.18 -17.51
CA SER A 122 -14.00 5.70 -18.86
C SER A 122 -14.85 4.73 -19.67
N VAL A 123 -15.41 5.20 -20.79
CA VAL A 123 -16.17 4.35 -21.73
C VAL A 123 -15.31 3.21 -22.28
N SER A 124 -14.00 3.43 -22.39
CA SER A 124 -13.05 2.46 -22.97
C SER A 124 -12.37 1.57 -21.94
N GLY A 125 -12.64 1.73 -20.64
CA GLY A 125 -11.93 1.00 -19.58
C GLY A 125 -11.77 1.78 -18.28
N VAL A 126 -10.83 1.34 -17.45
CA VAL A 126 -10.58 1.87 -16.11
C VAL A 126 -9.13 2.30 -15.98
N LEU A 127 -8.88 3.53 -15.51
CA LEU A 127 -7.56 4.03 -15.18
C LEU A 127 -7.32 3.88 -13.67
N LEU A 128 -6.26 3.18 -13.31
CA LEU A 128 -5.77 3.10 -11.93
C LEU A 128 -4.57 4.02 -11.80
N HIS A 129 -4.59 4.94 -10.83
CA HIS A 129 -3.47 5.86 -10.59
C HIS A 129 -3.35 6.18 -9.09
N GLN A 130 -2.27 6.84 -8.68
CA GLN A 130 -1.94 7.09 -7.26
C GLN A 130 -1.59 8.57 -7.04
N LYS A 131 -2.40 9.49 -7.59
CA LYS A 131 -2.09 10.92 -7.60
C LYS A 131 -2.06 11.50 -6.20
N LYS A 132 -3.03 11.16 -5.36
CA LYS A 132 -3.07 11.62 -3.96
C LYS A 132 -1.84 11.14 -3.18
N PHE A 133 -1.49 9.86 -3.31
CA PHE A 133 -0.33 9.29 -2.64
C PHE A 133 0.97 9.97 -3.07
N LEU A 134 1.13 10.23 -4.38
CA LEU A 134 2.28 10.93 -4.93
C LEU A 134 2.34 12.38 -4.42
N HIS A 135 1.20 13.06 -4.32
CA HIS A 135 1.14 14.41 -3.77
C HIS A 135 1.58 14.46 -2.29
N ASP A 136 1.08 13.55 -1.47
CA ASP A 136 1.45 13.43 -0.05
C ASP A 136 2.96 13.10 0.09
N LEU A 137 3.49 12.22 -0.78
CA LEU A 137 4.91 11.91 -0.85
C LEU A 137 5.77 13.12 -1.19
N LEU A 138 5.36 13.95 -2.15
CA LEU A 138 6.07 15.18 -2.51
C LEU A 138 6.09 16.18 -1.35
N ILE A 139 5.00 16.30 -0.60
CA ILE A 139 4.93 17.17 0.59
C ILE A 139 5.89 16.67 1.66
N GLU A 140 5.87 15.37 1.95
CA GLU A 140 6.69 14.75 3.00
C GLU A 140 8.19 14.99 2.79
N PHE A 141 8.66 14.88 1.55
CA PHE A 141 10.09 15.08 1.22
C PHE A 141 10.45 16.55 0.92
N HIS A 142 9.48 17.48 1.00
CA HIS A 142 9.64 18.89 0.62
C HIS A 142 9.97 19.12 -0.87
N TYR A 143 9.39 18.29 -1.75
CA TYR A 143 9.56 18.34 -3.22
C TYR A 143 8.37 18.93 -3.96
N SER A 144 7.37 19.48 -3.25
CA SER A 144 6.16 20.07 -3.85
C SER A 144 6.44 21.22 -4.82
N ASP A 145 7.46 22.05 -4.58
CA ASP A 145 7.76 23.26 -5.38
C ASP A 145 8.92 23.10 -6.36
N VAL A 146 9.47 21.88 -6.50
CA VAL A 146 10.66 21.63 -7.32
C VAL A 146 10.33 21.56 -8.81
N THR A 147 11.23 22.03 -9.68
CA THR A 147 11.04 21.91 -11.14
C THR A 147 11.05 20.44 -11.57
N PRO A 148 10.04 19.98 -12.34
CA PRO A 148 9.99 18.60 -12.81
C PRO A 148 11.10 18.33 -13.84
N VAL A 149 11.47 17.06 -13.96
CA VAL A 149 12.47 16.57 -14.92
C VAL A 149 11.85 15.52 -15.83
N VAL A 150 12.41 15.36 -17.03
CA VAL A 150 11.86 14.44 -18.04
C VAL A 150 12.41 13.02 -17.89
N CYS A 151 13.64 12.87 -17.39
CA CYS A 151 14.28 11.57 -17.23
C CYS A 151 14.18 11.08 -15.76
N PRO A 152 13.78 9.83 -15.52
CA PRO A 152 13.60 9.28 -14.17
C PRO A 152 14.90 9.21 -13.39
N LEU A 153 16.00 8.84 -14.04
CA LEU A 153 17.35 8.82 -13.46
C LEU A 153 18.30 9.77 -14.22
N PRO A 154 19.33 10.32 -13.55
CA PRO A 154 20.34 11.15 -14.20
C PRO A 154 21.20 10.33 -15.17
N GLN A 155 21.21 10.68 -16.46
CA GLN A 155 21.92 9.92 -17.52
C GLN A 155 23.44 9.84 -17.34
N SER A 156 24.05 10.80 -16.64
CA SER A 156 25.49 10.88 -16.43
C SER A 156 25.97 10.14 -15.17
N VAL A 157 25.06 9.68 -14.30
CA VAL A 157 25.40 9.13 -13.00
C VAL A 157 25.23 7.62 -13.02
N LYS A 158 26.34 6.89 -12.89
CA LYS A 158 26.30 5.44 -12.66
C LYS A 158 26.40 5.21 -11.16
N LEU A 159 25.31 4.79 -10.54
CA LEU A 159 25.31 4.45 -9.11
C LEU A 159 26.14 3.18 -8.89
N THR A 160 26.99 3.20 -7.87
CA THR A 160 27.80 2.05 -7.46
C THR A 160 27.75 1.89 -5.95
N ALA A 161 27.81 0.64 -5.47
CA ALA A 161 27.49 0.33 -4.07
C ALA A 161 28.41 0.99 -3.03
N LYS A 162 29.62 1.43 -3.42
CA LYS A 162 30.63 1.97 -2.50
C LYS A 162 31.00 3.43 -2.78
N GLU A 163 30.22 4.12 -3.60
CA GLU A 163 30.52 5.48 -4.01
C GLU A 163 29.85 6.52 -3.10
N GLY A 164 30.66 7.50 -2.71
CA GLY A 164 30.22 8.60 -1.86
C GLY A 164 30.19 8.29 -0.36
N VAL A 165 29.82 9.30 0.40
CA VAL A 165 29.74 9.22 1.86
C VAL A 165 28.48 8.44 2.28
N PRO A 166 28.58 7.48 3.21
CA PRO A 166 27.41 6.79 3.76
C PRO A 166 26.40 7.78 4.34
N LEU A 167 25.11 7.50 4.17
CA LEU A 167 24.07 8.36 4.74
C LEU A 167 24.08 8.30 6.28
N PRO A 168 23.99 9.43 6.97
CA PRO A 168 23.84 9.46 8.43
C PRO A 168 22.57 8.75 8.92
N THR A 169 21.50 8.80 8.12
CA THR A 169 20.19 8.24 8.43
C THR A 169 19.72 7.38 7.24
N PRO A 170 20.12 6.09 7.19
CA PRO A 170 19.80 5.22 6.07
C PRO A 170 18.30 4.93 5.94
N GLU A 171 17.52 5.08 7.03
CA GLU A 171 16.06 4.85 6.98
C GLU A 171 15.34 5.79 6.03
N VAL A 172 15.86 7.00 5.80
CA VAL A 172 15.25 7.98 4.87
C VAL A 172 15.23 7.43 3.45
N ASN A 173 16.36 6.89 2.99
CA ASN A 173 16.45 6.30 1.65
C ASN A 173 15.58 5.05 1.53
N SER A 174 15.64 4.16 2.53
CA SER A 174 14.84 2.92 2.51
C SER A 174 13.34 3.18 2.58
N SER A 175 12.91 4.18 3.35
CA SER A 175 11.51 4.64 3.40
C SER A 175 11.07 5.21 2.05
N LEU A 176 11.88 6.08 1.43
CA LEU A 176 11.58 6.65 0.12
C LEU A 176 11.46 5.55 -0.94
N VAL A 177 12.46 4.68 -1.07
CA VAL A 177 12.46 3.58 -2.05
C VAL A 177 11.28 2.63 -1.81
N GLY A 178 10.93 2.34 -0.56
CA GLY A 178 9.74 1.56 -0.23
C GLY A 178 8.44 2.20 -0.73
N LYS A 179 8.30 3.52 -0.63
CA LYS A 179 7.16 4.28 -1.16
C LYS A 179 7.17 4.32 -2.69
N LEU A 180 8.35 4.44 -3.32
CA LEU A 180 8.47 4.33 -4.78
C LEU A 180 8.06 2.95 -5.28
N ASN A 181 8.43 1.89 -4.56
CA ASN A 181 8.01 0.52 -4.87
C ASN A 181 6.50 0.32 -4.71
N PHE A 182 5.83 1.12 -3.88
CA PHE A 182 4.37 1.10 -3.83
C PHE A 182 3.72 1.72 -5.08
N ILE A 183 4.36 2.72 -5.70
CA ILE A 183 3.86 3.40 -6.91
C ILE A 183 3.89 2.48 -8.16
N THR A 184 4.81 1.51 -8.19
CA THR A 184 4.95 0.58 -9.33
C THR A 184 3.68 -0.24 -9.61
N HIS A 185 2.78 -0.40 -8.63
CA HIS A 185 1.48 -1.06 -8.81
C HIS A 185 0.59 -0.37 -9.86
N THR A 186 0.71 0.94 -10.03
CA THR A 186 -0.02 1.68 -11.08
C THR A 186 0.89 2.27 -12.16
N ARG A 187 2.20 2.26 -11.94
CA ARG A 187 3.22 2.79 -12.86
C ARG A 187 4.25 1.70 -13.19
N PRO A 188 3.92 0.72 -14.06
CA PRO A 188 4.88 -0.30 -14.45
C PRO A 188 6.07 0.28 -15.23
N ASP A 189 5.90 1.44 -15.86
CA ASP A 189 6.93 2.18 -16.62
C ASP A 189 8.16 2.57 -15.79
N ILE A 190 8.01 2.73 -14.46
CA ILE A 190 9.11 3.09 -13.57
C ILE A 190 9.76 1.90 -12.86
N SER A 191 9.29 0.67 -13.12
CA SER A 191 9.69 -0.51 -12.34
C SER A 191 11.21 -0.73 -12.38
N PHE A 192 11.83 -0.48 -13.53
CA PHE A 192 13.27 -0.58 -13.70
C PHE A 192 14.03 0.42 -12.82
N ASP A 193 13.65 1.70 -12.85
CA ASP A 193 14.34 2.75 -12.08
C ASP A 193 14.22 2.49 -10.58
N VAL A 194 13.04 2.09 -10.13
CA VAL A 194 12.78 1.75 -8.72
C VAL A 194 13.56 0.51 -8.30
N GLN A 195 13.62 -0.52 -9.16
CA GLN A 195 14.44 -1.70 -8.92
C GLN A 195 15.92 -1.33 -8.82
N HIS A 196 16.42 -0.46 -9.70
CA HIS A 196 17.81 -0.01 -9.68
C HIS A 196 18.15 0.73 -8.38
N LEU A 197 17.30 1.67 -7.95
CA LEU A 197 17.46 2.37 -6.66
C LEU A 197 17.41 1.43 -5.46
N SER A 198 16.61 0.35 -5.55
CA SER A 198 16.47 -0.65 -4.48
C SER A 198 17.74 -1.47 -4.23
N GLN A 199 18.65 -1.56 -5.19
CA GLN A 199 19.90 -2.33 -5.06
C GLN A 199 20.80 -1.80 -3.93
N PHE A 200 20.65 -0.53 -3.54
CA PHE A 200 21.53 0.15 -2.60
C PHE A 200 20.92 0.31 -1.18
N MET A 201 19.78 -0.32 -0.90
CA MET A 201 19.08 -0.15 0.39
C MET A 201 19.85 -0.68 1.61
N GLN A 202 20.78 -1.62 1.43
CA GLN A 202 21.54 -2.20 2.55
C GLN A 202 22.56 -1.22 3.14
N SER A 203 23.17 -0.38 2.31
CA SER A 203 24.19 0.60 2.70
C SER A 203 24.11 1.84 1.81
N PRO A 204 23.07 2.66 1.96
CA PRO A 204 22.86 3.80 1.08
C PRO A 204 23.86 4.93 1.37
N CYS A 205 24.30 5.61 0.31
CA CYS A 205 25.23 6.73 0.33
C CYS A 205 24.53 7.98 -0.23
N VAL A 206 25.14 9.15 -0.05
CA VAL A 206 24.61 10.44 -0.53
C VAL A 206 24.16 10.38 -2.00
N PRO A 207 24.93 9.82 -2.95
CA PRO A 207 24.49 9.74 -4.35
C PRO A 207 23.22 8.90 -4.56
N HIS A 208 22.99 7.86 -3.75
CA HIS A 208 21.80 7.03 -3.84
C HIS A 208 20.54 7.81 -3.45
N LEU A 209 20.62 8.61 -2.38
CA LEU A 209 19.51 9.47 -1.97
C LEU A 209 19.27 10.59 -2.98
N GLU A 210 20.33 11.22 -3.51
CA GLU A 210 20.19 12.25 -4.54
C GLU A 210 19.50 11.72 -5.80
N ALA A 211 19.82 10.50 -6.23
CA ALA A 211 19.15 9.84 -7.35
C ALA A 211 17.66 9.56 -7.06
N ALA A 212 17.33 9.06 -5.86
CA ALA A 212 15.95 8.84 -5.46
C ALA A 212 15.14 10.16 -5.34
N LEU A 213 15.77 11.24 -4.90
CA LEU A 213 15.17 12.57 -4.85
C LEU A 213 15.02 13.20 -6.24
N HIS A 214 15.96 12.96 -7.15
CA HIS A 214 15.80 13.32 -8.57
C HIS A 214 14.61 12.58 -9.19
N PHE A 215 14.43 11.30 -8.85
CA PHE A 215 13.30 10.51 -9.29
C PHE A 215 11.94 11.10 -8.83
N LEU A 216 11.87 11.71 -7.64
CA LEU A 216 10.67 12.45 -7.21
C LEU A 216 10.33 13.64 -8.13
N LYS A 217 11.34 14.32 -8.69
CA LYS A 217 11.11 15.41 -9.66
C LYS A 217 10.48 14.88 -10.95
N TYR A 218 10.85 13.67 -11.38
CA TYR A 218 10.26 13.02 -12.54
C TYR A 218 8.80 12.64 -12.27
N LEU A 219 8.54 12.04 -11.10
CA LEU A 219 7.19 11.70 -10.67
C LEU A 219 6.28 12.93 -10.58
N LYS A 220 6.80 14.07 -10.12
CA LYS A 220 6.05 15.34 -10.12
C LYS A 220 5.59 15.74 -11.53
N GLY A 221 6.43 15.56 -12.55
CA GLY A 221 6.09 15.86 -13.94
C GLY A 221 5.10 14.86 -14.56
N THR A 222 4.95 13.67 -13.96
CA THR A 222 4.13 12.57 -14.47
C THR A 222 3.07 12.12 -13.46
N ALA A 223 2.63 13.01 -12.57
CA ALA A 223 1.75 12.68 -11.44
C ALA A 223 0.37 12.14 -11.83
N GLU A 224 -0.09 12.47 -13.05
CA GLU A 224 -1.37 12.02 -13.59
C GLU A 224 -1.30 10.63 -14.27
N PHE A 225 -0.10 10.06 -14.41
CA PHE A 225 0.05 8.79 -15.10
C PHE A 225 -0.41 7.63 -14.21
N GLY A 226 -0.89 6.58 -14.86
CA GLY A 226 -1.34 5.36 -14.24
C GLY A 226 -1.48 4.25 -15.27
N ILE A 227 -2.01 3.11 -14.84
CA ILE A 227 -2.23 1.96 -15.71
C ILE A 227 -3.68 1.96 -16.19
N PHE A 228 -3.84 1.94 -17.52
CA PHE A 228 -5.15 1.88 -18.15
C PHE A 228 -5.51 0.43 -18.47
N LEU A 229 -6.55 -0.07 -17.82
CA LEU A 229 -7.15 -1.37 -18.05
C LEU A 229 -8.28 -1.20 -19.06
N ASN A 230 -8.02 -1.54 -20.32
CA ASN A 230 -9.03 -1.43 -21.37
C ASN A 230 -10.14 -2.49 -21.19
N ASN A 231 -11.31 -2.24 -21.77
CA ASN A 231 -12.44 -3.17 -21.75
C ASN A 231 -12.49 -4.09 -22.98
N THR A 232 -11.36 -4.29 -23.66
CA THR A 232 -11.33 -5.20 -24.81
C THR A 232 -11.45 -6.64 -24.32
N PRO A 233 -12.14 -7.53 -25.06
CA PRO A 233 -12.29 -8.94 -24.67
C PRO A 233 -11.00 -9.74 -24.89
N ASP A 234 -9.95 -9.12 -25.43
CA ASP A 234 -8.68 -9.76 -25.68
C ASP A 234 -7.82 -9.79 -24.41
N PHE A 235 -7.54 -10.99 -23.93
CA PHE A 235 -6.66 -11.24 -22.79
C PHE A 235 -5.22 -11.57 -23.22
N SER A 236 -4.86 -11.35 -24.48
CA SER A 236 -3.50 -11.55 -24.96
C SER A 236 -2.51 -10.59 -24.28
N VAL A 237 -1.34 -11.11 -23.92
CA VAL A 237 -0.26 -10.33 -23.30
C VAL A 237 0.88 -10.21 -24.30
N ALA A 238 1.19 -8.97 -24.68
CA ALA A 238 2.38 -8.65 -25.46
C ALA A 238 3.43 -8.04 -24.52
N ALA A 239 4.62 -8.63 -24.49
CA ALA A 239 5.74 -8.14 -23.70
C ALA A 239 6.99 -8.03 -24.58
N PHE A 240 7.72 -6.94 -24.41
CA PHE A 240 9.00 -6.68 -25.05
C PHE A 240 10.05 -6.56 -23.95
N CYS A 241 11.22 -7.14 -24.17
CA CYS A 241 12.36 -7.05 -23.26
C CYS A 241 13.58 -6.64 -24.07
N ASP A 242 14.32 -5.68 -23.53
CA ASP A 242 15.63 -5.28 -24.01
C ASP A 242 16.65 -5.62 -22.91
N SER A 243 17.88 -5.92 -23.31
CA SER A 243 18.96 -6.26 -22.38
C SER A 243 20.25 -5.59 -22.83
N ASP A 244 20.94 -4.93 -21.91
CA ASP A 244 22.23 -4.31 -22.19
C ASP A 244 23.40 -5.25 -21.84
N TRP A 245 24.57 -5.10 -22.47
CA TRP A 245 25.73 -5.93 -22.12
C TRP A 245 26.58 -5.27 -21.03
N ALA A 246 26.67 -5.93 -19.87
CA ALA A 246 27.57 -5.58 -18.77
C ALA A 246 27.41 -4.15 -18.26
N ALA A 247 26.17 -3.64 -18.27
CA ALA A 247 25.89 -2.27 -17.86
C ALA A 247 25.98 -2.07 -16.35
N CYS A 248 25.73 -3.12 -15.53
CA CYS A 248 25.96 -3.05 -14.09
C CYS A 248 27.47 -2.91 -13.81
N PRO A 249 27.95 -1.79 -13.25
CA PRO A 249 29.38 -1.57 -13.01
C PRO A 249 29.96 -2.56 -11.99
N ASP A 250 29.17 -2.91 -10.98
CA ASP A 250 29.60 -3.74 -9.85
C ASP A 250 29.68 -5.23 -10.21
N THR A 251 28.69 -5.75 -10.95
CA THR A 251 28.61 -7.20 -11.25
C THR A 251 29.03 -7.56 -12.67
N ARG A 252 29.14 -6.56 -13.57
CA ARG A 252 29.38 -6.75 -15.01
C ARG A 252 28.33 -7.63 -15.69
N ARG A 253 27.13 -7.72 -15.12
CA ARG A 253 25.98 -8.42 -15.70
C ARG A 253 25.10 -7.47 -16.51
N SER A 254 24.40 -8.05 -17.47
CA SER A 254 23.29 -7.43 -18.19
C SER A 254 22.14 -7.10 -17.24
N ILE A 255 21.44 -6.01 -17.52
CA ILE A 255 20.21 -5.60 -16.84
C ILE A 255 19.04 -5.78 -17.82
#